data_AF-T0KYN5-F1
#
_entry.id   AF-T0KYN5-F1
#
_cell.length_a   1.000
_cell.length_b   1.000
_cell.length_c   1.000
_cell.angle_alpha   90.00
_cell.angle_beta   90.00
_cell.angle_gamma   90.00
#
_symmetry.space_group_name_H-M   'P 1'
#
loop_
_entity.id
_entity.type
_entity.pdbx_description
1 polymer ?
#
loop_
_entity_poly.entity_id
_entity_poly.type
_entity_poly.pdbx_seq_one_letter_code
_entity_poly.pdbx_strand_id
1 'polypeptide(L)'
;MSFQIAIERIIANSTEITTQSIIYPASFDQNVSVGVKNTVDIILRGLQDCPNQKYLLLGYSQGTTVVLEALGKLDNETRKAINAVVLVGNPYRTPGRASNVDSQGRPDSRTQFGMFAAQAMQANRTFPNYDNVLDRSGKVRDICLEGHGGEGPVGGFKSFYAIRRLIRIYRDTMYQCYFPFLSEKDLEVRWETGISDTDGPSYALLMSLCAVSSQMAAMNAVFDNTLLQGISIPDSELYFTEAVSNIPVHIPQSQNLDYLRSFGLLAVYSLRHGNHSDLHRYLGLYHASVAQHGFHDESRWPDDITTFEVDDRRRLFWCAYRLEVHSACVLGHVVRMPESQVSVLYPRITPAMDPETQAWTAGWDYITDLFRLLEYAIFSLHGCKNRKAVLAVLYDKPAPTTLLNSLAQLKANKSRILLGLTEADGEFQSNRCKYMSVQITCTETLVNIMALLYCQAPAQEVMTLANSFLEEVIKAPLIMFKVASIQIVHQLLGVGHMLRNASRYEHGVYRTEAKRLITFLGDLVKNLEHDIPSAAEAAERLLELAEATS
;
A
#
# COMPACT_ATOMS: atom_id res chain seq x y z
N MET A 1 -17.19 -1.58 5.14
CA MET A 1 -18.31 -0.73 5.62
C MET A 1 -18.09 -0.46 7.11
N SER A 2 -18.04 0.78 7.59
CA SER A 2 -17.73 1.10 8.99
C SER A 2 -18.84 0.63 9.95
N PHE A 3 -18.47 -0.09 11.02
CA PHE A 3 -19.39 -0.62 12.05
C PHE A 3 -20.29 0.48 12.66
N GLN A 4 -19.77 1.70 12.77
CA GLN A 4 -20.51 2.87 13.25
C GLN A 4 -21.65 3.26 12.29
N ILE A 5 -21.42 3.25 10.98
CA ILE A 5 -22.42 3.62 9.97
C ILE A 5 -23.59 2.61 9.97
N ALA A 6 -23.30 1.33 10.23
CA ALA A 6 -24.35 0.31 10.35
C ALA A 6 -25.25 0.58 11.58
N ILE A 7 -24.67 0.94 12.72
CA ILE A 7 -25.40 1.28 13.95
C ILE A 7 -26.25 2.54 13.74
N GLU A 8 -25.69 3.59 13.14
CA GLU A 8 -26.40 4.84 12.84
C GLU A 8 -27.62 4.59 11.94
N ARG A 9 -27.50 3.69 10.94
CA ARG A 9 -28.63 3.31 10.08
C ARG A 9 -29.71 2.51 10.79
N ILE A 10 -29.35 1.61 11.71
CA ILE A 10 -30.31 0.82 12.49
C ILE A 10 -31.12 1.74 13.42
N ILE A 11 -30.48 2.78 13.96
CA ILE A 11 -31.08 3.66 14.97
C ILE A 11 -31.81 4.85 14.35
N ALA A 12 -31.51 5.23 13.10
CA ALA A 12 -32.21 6.29 12.38
C ALA A 12 -33.74 6.11 12.30
N ASN A 13 -34.23 4.89 12.45
CA ASN A 13 -35.67 4.56 12.44
C ASN A 13 -36.31 4.45 13.83
N SER A 14 -35.59 4.72 14.92
CA SER A 14 -36.10 4.63 16.29
C SER A 14 -35.92 5.95 17.05
N THR A 15 -37.01 6.46 17.64
CA THR A 15 -37.00 7.67 18.48
C THR A 15 -36.77 7.40 19.96
N GLU A 16 -36.70 6.12 20.37
CA GLU A 16 -36.58 5.71 21.78
C GLU A 16 -35.15 5.29 22.17
N ILE A 17 -34.23 5.25 21.21
CA ILE A 17 -32.85 4.78 21.41
C ILE A 17 -31.88 5.95 21.19
N THR A 18 -31.05 6.24 22.20
CA THR A 18 -29.94 7.20 22.08
C THR A 18 -28.62 6.45 22.04
N THR A 19 -27.71 6.86 21.16
CA THR A 19 -26.35 6.33 21.08
C THR A 19 -25.37 7.20 21.83
N GLN A 20 -24.38 6.56 22.46
CA GLN A 20 -23.24 7.25 23.04
C GLN A 20 -21.96 6.51 22.68
N SER A 21 -21.07 7.19 21.94
CA SER A 21 -19.77 6.65 21.56
C SER A 21 -18.80 6.71 22.73
N ILE A 22 -18.15 5.60 23.02
CA ILE A 22 -17.07 5.53 24.01
C ILE A 22 -15.75 5.84 23.31
N ILE A 23 -15.16 6.99 23.63
CA ILE A 23 -13.89 7.42 23.04
C ILE A 23 -12.73 6.98 23.93
N TYR A 24 -11.77 6.26 23.36
CA TYR A 24 -10.52 5.84 23.99
C TYR A 24 -9.46 5.59 22.90
N PRO A 25 -8.16 5.72 23.23
CA PRO A 25 -7.09 5.42 22.28
C PRO A 25 -7.03 3.91 22.04
N ALA A 26 -7.33 3.48 20.81
CA ALA A 26 -7.30 2.08 20.47
C ALA A 26 -5.93 1.64 19.93
N SER A 27 -5.33 0.60 20.51
CA SER A 27 -3.99 0.10 20.17
C SER A 27 -3.82 -1.39 20.48
N PHE A 28 -2.91 -2.10 19.82
CA PHE A 28 -2.76 -3.55 19.97
C PHE A 28 -2.38 -4.04 21.38
N ASP A 29 -1.90 -3.16 22.25
CA ASP A 29 -1.60 -3.44 23.66
C ASP A 29 -2.85 -3.74 24.52
N GLN A 30 -4.06 -3.60 23.96
CA GLN A 30 -5.34 -3.79 24.66
C GLN A 30 -5.49 -2.93 25.92
N ASN A 31 -4.85 -1.76 25.98
CA ASN A 31 -5.01 -0.86 27.11
C ASN A 31 -6.36 -0.13 27.07
N VAL A 32 -7.39 -0.82 27.56
CA VAL A 32 -8.79 -0.35 27.51
C VAL A 32 -9.20 0.44 28.76
N SER A 33 -8.28 0.74 29.67
CA SER A 33 -8.57 1.30 31.00
C SER A 33 -9.46 2.55 30.96
N VAL A 34 -9.19 3.45 30.01
CA VAL A 34 -9.97 4.69 29.80
C VAL A 34 -11.37 4.36 29.27
N GLY A 35 -11.48 3.49 28.27
CA GLY A 35 -12.77 3.08 27.70
C GLY A 35 -13.65 2.36 28.72
N VAL A 36 -13.06 1.48 29.54
CA VAL A 36 -13.75 0.74 30.61
C VAL A 36 -14.29 1.70 31.65
N LYS A 37 -13.45 2.62 32.14
CA LYS A 37 -13.85 3.63 33.12
C LYS A 37 -15.00 4.48 32.59
N ASN A 38 -14.88 5.01 31.37
CA ASN A 38 -15.92 5.83 30.74
C ASN A 38 -17.25 5.07 30.63
N THR A 39 -17.19 3.81 30.19
CA THR A 39 -18.39 2.95 30.07
C THR A 39 -19.09 2.74 31.41
N VAL A 40 -18.33 2.39 32.45
CA VAL A 40 -18.88 2.19 33.80
C VAL A 40 -19.46 3.49 34.35
N ASP A 41 -18.73 4.61 34.24
CA ASP A 41 -19.16 5.91 34.75
C ASP A 41 -20.44 6.42 34.07
N ILE A 42 -20.65 6.12 32.79
CA ILE A 42 -21.85 6.47 32.03
C ILE A 42 -23.06 5.67 32.54
N ILE A 43 -22.91 4.36 32.72
CA ILE A 43 -23.99 3.49 33.19
C ILE A 43 -24.40 3.87 34.61
N LEU A 44 -23.43 4.07 35.51
CA LEU A 44 -23.71 4.42 36.90
C LEU A 44 -24.39 5.79 37.02
N ARG A 45 -23.91 6.81 36.29
CA ARG A 45 -24.55 8.14 36.29
C ARG A 45 -25.95 8.09 35.68
N GLY A 46 -26.12 7.41 34.55
CA GLY A 46 -27.44 7.32 33.92
C GLY A 46 -28.46 6.56 34.76
N LEU A 47 -28.07 5.53 35.52
CA LEU A 47 -28.96 4.86 36.47
C LEU A 47 -29.27 5.69 37.71
N GLN A 48 -28.36 6.57 38.12
CA GLN A 48 -28.61 7.54 39.18
C GLN A 48 -29.69 8.55 38.76
N ASP A 49 -29.61 9.03 37.52
CA ASP A 49 -30.55 10.02 36.98
C ASP A 49 -31.88 9.36 36.57
N CYS A 50 -31.82 8.14 36.04
CA CYS A 50 -32.95 7.38 35.50
C CYS A 50 -32.85 5.90 35.91
N PRO A 51 -33.38 5.49 37.10
CA PRO A 51 -33.23 4.12 37.62
C PRO A 51 -33.80 3.00 36.74
N ASN A 52 -34.76 3.31 35.87
CA ASN A 52 -35.36 2.36 34.94
C ASN A 52 -34.65 2.28 33.58
N GLN A 53 -33.60 3.07 33.37
CA GLN A 53 -32.87 3.11 32.10
C GLN A 53 -32.26 1.75 31.77
N LYS A 54 -32.33 1.37 30.50
CA LYS A 54 -31.78 0.13 29.96
C LYS A 54 -30.63 0.42 29.02
N TYR A 55 -29.66 -0.48 29.01
CA TYR A 55 -28.45 -0.35 28.20
C TYR A 55 -28.28 -1.51 27.24
N LEU A 56 -27.85 -1.18 26.02
CA LEU A 56 -27.34 -2.10 25.02
C LEU A 56 -25.85 -1.83 24.87
N LEU A 57 -25.01 -2.84 25.11
CA LEU A 57 -23.56 -2.70 24.96
C LEU A 57 -23.11 -3.31 23.64
N LEU A 58 -22.42 -2.53 22.83
CA LEU A 58 -21.89 -2.94 21.52
C LEU A 58 -20.37 -2.83 21.54
N GLY A 59 -19.68 -3.92 21.23
CA GLY A 59 -18.23 -3.95 21.12
C GLY A 59 -17.80 -4.54 19.77
N TYR A 60 -16.82 -3.91 19.13
CA TYR A 60 -16.18 -4.42 17.92
C TYR A 60 -14.67 -4.54 18.12
N SER A 61 -14.08 -5.70 17.81
CA SER A 61 -12.65 -5.96 17.99
C SER A 61 -12.19 -5.58 19.41
N GLN A 62 -11.30 -4.60 19.58
CA GLN A 62 -10.90 -4.10 20.90
C GLN A 62 -12.06 -3.55 21.76
N GLY A 63 -13.11 -3.00 21.15
CA GLY A 63 -14.29 -2.54 21.88
C GLY A 63 -15.00 -3.67 22.62
N THR A 64 -14.84 -4.92 22.18
CA THR A 64 -15.36 -6.07 22.94
C THR A 64 -14.59 -6.25 24.25
N THR A 65 -13.27 -6.02 24.29
CA THR A 65 -12.46 -6.04 25.51
C THR A 65 -12.96 -5.00 26.51
N VAL A 66 -13.25 -3.78 26.05
CA VAL A 66 -13.86 -2.71 26.87
C VAL A 66 -15.16 -3.20 27.52
N VAL A 67 -16.05 -3.80 26.72
CA VAL A 67 -17.35 -4.29 27.20
C VAL A 67 -17.18 -5.43 28.21
N LEU A 68 -16.32 -6.40 27.94
CA LEU A 68 -16.06 -7.54 28.83
C LEU A 68 -15.50 -7.10 30.19
N GLU A 69 -14.51 -6.21 30.19
CA GLU A 69 -13.94 -5.67 31.43
C GLU A 69 -14.92 -4.76 32.18
N ALA A 70 -15.70 -3.95 31.47
CA ALA A 70 -16.74 -3.13 32.09
C ALA A 70 -17.79 -4.00 32.78
N LEU A 71 -18.28 -5.05 32.12
CA LEU A 71 -19.21 -6.02 32.72
C LEU A 71 -18.63 -6.65 33.99
N GLY A 72 -17.33 -6.96 33.99
CA GLY A 72 -16.63 -7.48 35.17
C GLY A 72 -16.60 -6.50 36.36
N LYS A 73 -16.64 -5.19 36.10
CA LYS A 73 -16.62 -4.12 37.13
C LYS A 73 -18.00 -3.68 37.62
N LEU A 74 -19.09 -4.02 36.92
CA LEU A 74 -20.45 -3.72 37.35
C LEU A 74 -20.92 -4.72 38.42
N ASP A 75 -21.67 -4.24 39.41
CA ASP A 75 -22.33 -5.07 40.41
C ASP A 75 -23.58 -5.76 39.85
N ASN A 76 -24.14 -6.73 40.61
CA ASN A 76 -25.26 -7.53 40.13
C ASN A 76 -26.54 -6.73 39.87
N GLU A 77 -26.80 -5.67 40.65
CA GLU A 77 -27.98 -4.82 40.45
C GLU A 77 -27.83 -3.95 39.20
N THR A 78 -26.67 -3.34 38.98
CA THR A 78 -26.39 -2.56 37.76
C THR A 78 -26.43 -3.45 36.52
N ARG A 79 -25.93 -4.68 36.60
CA ARG A 79 -26.01 -5.65 35.48
C ARG A 79 -27.44 -5.96 35.04
N LYS A 80 -28.46 -5.84 35.90
CA LYS A 80 -29.87 -6.03 35.51
C LYS A 80 -30.37 -4.95 34.56
N ALA A 81 -29.74 -3.77 34.55
CA ALA A 81 -30.04 -2.70 33.59
C ALA A 81 -29.50 -3.01 32.18
N ILE A 82 -28.53 -3.92 32.04
CA ILE A 82 -28.03 -4.36 30.74
C ILE A 82 -29.07 -5.29 30.10
N ASN A 83 -29.67 -4.81 29.02
CA ASN A 83 -30.72 -5.53 28.30
C ASN A 83 -30.13 -6.49 27.27
N ALA A 84 -29.06 -6.08 26.58
CA ALA A 84 -28.36 -6.92 25.62
C ALA A 84 -26.88 -6.51 25.48
N VAL A 85 -26.07 -7.46 25.04
CA VAL A 85 -24.65 -7.30 24.77
C VAL A 85 -24.34 -7.92 23.41
N VAL A 86 -23.77 -7.14 22.50
CA VAL A 86 -23.36 -7.59 21.17
C VAL A 86 -21.86 -7.40 21.05
N LEU A 87 -21.15 -8.52 20.90
CA LEU A 87 -19.71 -8.55 20.70
C LEU A 87 -19.45 -9.01 19.28
N VAL A 88 -18.67 -8.25 18.52
CA VAL A 88 -18.30 -8.59 17.14
C VAL A 88 -16.80 -8.69 17.04
N GLY A 89 -16.29 -9.87 16.67
CA GLY A 89 -14.85 -10.11 16.59
C GLY A 89 -14.16 -10.11 17.96
N ASN A 90 -14.75 -10.79 18.94
CA ASN A 90 -14.24 -10.88 20.31
C ASN A 90 -12.83 -11.54 20.36
N PRO A 91 -11.76 -10.81 20.75
CA PRO A 91 -10.41 -11.34 20.84
C PRO A 91 -10.23 -12.36 21.97
N TYR A 92 -11.18 -12.41 22.92
CA TYR A 92 -11.22 -13.35 24.04
C TYR A 92 -12.33 -14.42 23.89
N ARG A 93 -12.85 -14.63 22.68
CA ARG A 93 -13.90 -15.62 22.40
C ARG A 93 -13.56 -16.99 22.99
N THR A 94 -14.51 -17.59 23.69
CA THR A 94 -14.43 -18.97 24.19
C THR A 94 -15.41 -19.84 23.41
N PRO A 95 -14.98 -20.92 22.75
CA PRO A 95 -15.84 -21.79 21.95
C PRO A 95 -16.82 -22.60 22.81
N GLY A 96 -17.93 -23.01 22.19
CA GLY A 96 -18.93 -23.88 22.81
C GLY A 96 -19.90 -23.16 23.76
N ARG A 97 -19.92 -21.83 23.74
CA ARG A 97 -20.85 -21.02 24.54
C ARG A 97 -22.20 -20.86 23.85
N ALA A 98 -23.27 -20.78 24.64
CA ALA A 98 -24.64 -20.68 24.11
C ALA A 98 -24.88 -19.38 23.33
N SER A 99 -24.13 -18.32 23.64
CA SER A 99 -24.19 -17.03 22.98
C SER A 99 -23.30 -16.90 21.73
N ASN A 100 -22.50 -17.91 21.37
CA ASN A 100 -21.68 -17.88 20.17
C ASN A 100 -22.54 -18.01 18.91
N VAL A 101 -22.42 -17.05 18.01
CA VAL A 101 -23.12 -17.06 16.72
C VAL A 101 -22.19 -16.70 15.55
N ASP A 102 -22.53 -17.18 14.36
CA ASP A 102 -21.82 -16.87 13.13
C ASP A 102 -22.22 -15.49 12.57
N SER A 103 -21.64 -15.12 11.43
CA SER A 103 -21.91 -13.83 10.78
C SER A 103 -23.38 -13.63 10.37
N GLN A 104 -24.14 -14.73 10.27
CA GLN A 104 -25.55 -14.77 9.92
C GLN A 104 -26.47 -14.91 11.16
N GLY A 105 -25.90 -14.88 12.37
CA GLY A 105 -26.64 -15.00 13.63
C GLY A 105 -27.10 -16.41 13.99
N ARG A 106 -26.59 -17.44 13.31
CA ARG A 106 -26.86 -18.86 13.62
C ARG A 106 -25.91 -19.38 14.69
N PRO A 107 -26.25 -20.44 15.46
CA PRO A 107 -25.35 -21.02 16.45
C PRO A 107 -23.99 -21.38 15.84
N ASP A 108 -22.91 -20.95 16.48
CA ASP A 108 -21.56 -21.15 15.96
C ASP A 108 -20.90 -22.40 16.57
N SER A 109 -20.61 -23.39 15.73
CA SER A 109 -19.98 -24.65 16.11
C SER A 109 -18.45 -24.63 16.08
N ARG A 110 -17.82 -23.49 15.73
CA ARG A 110 -16.36 -23.37 15.65
C ARG A 110 -15.71 -23.50 17.04
N THR A 111 -14.64 -24.30 17.07
CA THR A 111 -13.88 -24.68 18.27
C THR A 111 -12.68 -23.76 18.56
N GLN A 112 -12.52 -22.68 17.81
CA GLN A 112 -11.37 -21.78 17.93
C GLN A 112 -11.56 -20.79 19.09
N PHE A 113 -10.52 -20.63 19.91
CA PHE A 113 -10.44 -19.54 20.89
C PHE A 113 -10.05 -18.24 20.19
N GLY A 114 -10.50 -17.10 20.72
CA GLY A 114 -10.02 -15.80 20.30
C GLY A 114 -8.50 -15.68 20.52
N MET A 115 -7.83 -14.90 19.68
CA MET A 115 -6.36 -14.78 19.66
C MET A 115 -5.77 -14.48 21.05
N PHE A 116 -6.34 -13.53 21.78
CA PHE A 116 -5.84 -13.13 23.09
C PHE A 116 -6.25 -14.11 24.20
N ALA A 117 -7.38 -14.81 24.06
CA ALA A 117 -7.71 -15.92 24.95
C ALA A 117 -6.71 -17.07 24.79
N ALA A 118 -6.36 -17.44 23.56
CA ALA A 118 -5.38 -18.47 23.29
C ALA A 118 -3.99 -18.12 23.87
N GLN A 119 -3.54 -16.87 23.70
CA GLN A 119 -2.29 -16.37 24.29
C GLN A 119 -2.32 -16.38 25.82
N ALA A 120 -3.41 -15.92 26.43
CA ALA A 120 -3.56 -15.93 27.89
C ALA A 120 -3.55 -17.36 28.45
N MET A 121 -4.21 -18.31 27.77
CA MET A 121 -4.19 -19.73 28.14
C MET A 121 -2.78 -20.33 28.06
N GLN A 122 -2.03 -20.03 27.00
CA GLN A 122 -0.62 -20.45 26.87
C GLN A 122 0.27 -19.87 27.99
N ALA A 123 0.00 -18.63 28.40
CA ALA A 123 0.70 -17.95 29.48
C ALA A 123 0.16 -18.29 30.89
N ASN A 124 -0.82 -19.20 31.01
CA ASN A 124 -1.52 -19.54 32.25
C ASN A 124 -2.08 -18.31 33.01
N ARG A 125 -2.58 -17.31 32.26
CA ARG A 125 -3.19 -16.09 32.79
C ARG A 125 -4.71 -16.13 32.64
N THR A 126 -5.40 -15.50 33.57
CA THR A 126 -6.84 -15.23 33.43
C THR A 126 -7.08 -14.17 32.36
N PHE A 127 -8.21 -14.25 31.66
CA PHE A 127 -8.59 -13.29 30.64
C PHE A 127 -10.05 -12.82 30.81
N PRO A 128 -10.41 -11.63 30.33
CA PRO A 128 -11.77 -11.10 30.43
C PRO A 128 -12.79 -12.02 29.75
N ASN A 129 -13.89 -12.29 30.44
CA ASN A 129 -14.97 -13.11 29.92
C ASN A 129 -16.28 -12.81 30.66
N TYR A 130 -17.42 -13.06 30.02
CA TYR A 130 -18.71 -13.06 30.71
C TYR A 130 -18.93 -14.40 31.43
N ASP A 131 -19.77 -14.40 32.46
CA ASP A 131 -20.09 -15.62 33.23
C ASP A 131 -21.12 -16.51 32.50
N ASN A 132 -21.27 -17.75 33.01
CA ASN A 132 -22.21 -18.73 32.45
C ASN A 132 -23.68 -18.33 32.61
N VAL A 133 -23.99 -17.45 33.57
CA VAL A 133 -25.36 -16.98 33.80
C VAL A 133 -25.75 -16.04 32.67
N LEU A 134 -24.87 -15.10 32.32
CA LEU A 134 -25.06 -14.14 31.23
C LEU A 134 -24.99 -14.82 29.85
N ASP A 135 -24.13 -15.83 29.68
CA ASP A 135 -24.08 -16.65 28.47
C ASP A 135 -25.44 -17.30 28.16
N ARG A 136 -26.07 -17.90 29.17
CA ARG A 136 -27.33 -18.64 29.04
C ARG A 136 -28.56 -17.74 29.13
N SER A 137 -28.42 -16.46 29.44
CA SER A 137 -29.56 -15.55 29.62
C SER A 137 -30.21 -15.13 28.31
N GLY A 138 -29.62 -15.47 27.16
CA GLY A 138 -30.08 -15.05 25.82
C GLY A 138 -29.78 -13.59 25.49
N LYS A 139 -29.18 -12.83 26.42
CA LYS A 139 -28.88 -11.38 26.27
C LYS A 139 -27.59 -11.11 25.49
N VAL A 140 -26.70 -12.09 25.40
CA VAL A 140 -25.41 -11.95 24.72
C VAL A 140 -25.48 -12.53 23.31
N ARG A 141 -24.87 -11.83 22.36
CA ARG A 141 -24.51 -12.34 21.04
C ARG A 141 -23.03 -12.10 20.82
N ASP A 142 -22.26 -13.17 20.80
CA ASP A 142 -20.84 -13.16 20.51
C ASP A 142 -20.63 -13.62 19.07
N ILE A 143 -20.59 -12.64 18.16
CA ILE A 143 -20.59 -12.80 16.72
C ILE A 143 -19.16 -12.95 16.23
N CYS A 144 -18.88 -14.10 15.65
CA CYS A 144 -17.60 -14.35 14.99
C CYS A 144 -17.77 -14.19 13.47
N LEU A 145 -17.14 -13.14 12.92
CA LEU A 145 -17.21 -12.77 11.51
C LEU A 145 -16.56 -13.86 10.62
N GLU A 146 -17.25 -14.27 9.57
CA GLU A 146 -16.69 -15.11 8.50
C GLU A 146 -15.61 -14.30 7.78
N GLY A 147 -14.41 -14.88 7.66
CA GLY A 147 -13.19 -14.19 7.20
C GLY A 147 -12.12 -13.95 8.28
N HIS A 148 -12.44 -14.11 9.57
CA HIS A 148 -11.46 -14.05 10.67
C HIS A 148 -11.32 -15.36 11.47
N GLY A 149 -12.09 -16.40 11.13
CA GLY A 149 -11.90 -17.77 11.59
C GLY A 149 -11.71 -18.67 10.38
N GLY A 150 -10.54 -19.30 10.27
CA GLY A 150 -10.11 -20.02 9.08
C GLY A 150 -11.07 -21.11 8.62
N GLU A 151 -11.40 -21.10 7.33
CA GLU A 151 -11.94 -22.25 6.61
C GLU A 151 -10.87 -22.82 5.67
N GLY A 152 -10.78 -24.15 5.67
CA GLY A 152 -9.72 -24.94 5.05
C GLY A 152 -8.56 -25.23 6.02
N PRO A 153 -7.70 -26.23 5.74
CA PRO A 153 -6.41 -26.33 6.41
C PRO A 153 -5.56 -25.13 5.95
N VAL A 154 -5.85 -23.95 6.49
CA VAL A 154 -5.03 -22.76 6.38
C VAL A 154 -3.75 -23.15 7.10
N GLY A 155 -2.71 -23.49 6.34
CA GLY A 155 -1.37 -23.43 6.90
C GLY A 155 -1.27 -22.06 7.54
N GLY A 156 -1.07 -21.97 8.86
CA GLY A 156 -1.06 -20.69 9.57
C GLY A 156 -0.19 -19.69 8.82
N PHE A 157 -0.42 -18.38 8.95
CA PHE A 157 0.34 -17.40 8.15
C PHE A 157 1.87 -17.53 8.28
N LYS A 158 2.36 -18.15 9.37
CA LYS A 158 3.77 -18.53 9.57
C LYS A 158 4.18 -19.88 8.93
N SER A 159 3.31 -20.49 8.14
CA SER A 159 3.54 -21.78 7.48
C SER A 159 4.65 -21.63 6.46
N PHE A 160 5.67 -22.47 6.58
CA PHE A 160 6.81 -22.47 5.69
C PHE A 160 6.39 -22.62 4.22
N TYR A 161 5.36 -23.42 3.93
CA TYR A 161 4.84 -23.59 2.58
C TYR A 161 4.19 -22.30 2.04
N ALA A 162 3.38 -21.63 2.87
CA ALA A 162 2.72 -20.37 2.49
C ALA A 162 3.77 -19.27 2.24
N ILE A 163 4.75 -19.14 3.12
CA ILE A 163 5.83 -18.16 3.01
C ILE A 163 6.68 -18.40 1.76
N ARG A 164 7.12 -19.65 1.51
CA ARG A 164 7.90 -19.98 0.31
C ARG A 164 7.12 -19.66 -0.97
N ARG A 165 5.81 -19.89 -0.97
CA ARG A 165 4.93 -19.54 -2.09
C ARG A 165 4.83 -18.04 -2.27
N LEU A 166 4.70 -17.26 -1.20
CA LEU A 166 4.69 -15.79 -1.24
C LEU A 166 6.02 -15.20 -1.72
N ILE A 167 7.16 -15.81 -1.38
CA ILE A 167 8.47 -15.42 -1.91
C ILE A 167 8.52 -15.63 -3.44
N ARG A 168 7.99 -16.76 -3.92
CA ARG A 168 7.91 -17.02 -5.37
C ARG A 168 7.00 -16.02 -6.08
N ILE A 169 5.86 -15.65 -5.46
CA ILE A 169 4.96 -14.61 -5.99
C ILE A 169 5.68 -13.26 -6.04
N TYR A 170 6.48 -12.91 -5.03
CA TYR A 170 7.28 -11.69 -5.04
C TYR A 170 8.26 -11.67 -6.22
N ARG A 171 8.97 -12.78 -6.42
CA ARG A 171 9.93 -12.95 -7.53
C ARG A 171 9.24 -12.87 -8.88
N ASP A 172 8.06 -13.48 -9.00
CA ASP A 172 7.26 -13.46 -10.22
C ASP A 172 6.80 -12.03 -10.56
N THR A 173 6.42 -11.25 -9.55
CA THR A 173 5.75 -9.95 -9.74
C THR A 173 6.65 -8.75 -9.40
N MET A 174 6.68 -8.35 -8.13
CA MET A 174 7.31 -7.11 -7.65
C MET A 174 8.78 -6.99 -8.01
N TYR A 175 9.53 -8.08 -7.89
CA TYR A 175 10.95 -8.11 -8.21
C TYR A 175 11.19 -7.80 -9.69
N GLN A 176 10.43 -8.46 -10.59
CA GLN A 176 10.56 -8.29 -12.03
C GLN A 176 10.06 -6.93 -12.52
N CYS A 177 9.10 -6.33 -11.83
CA CYS A 177 8.39 -5.16 -12.37
C CYS A 177 8.81 -3.82 -11.78
N TYR A 178 9.08 -3.73 -10.46
CA TYR A 178 9.30 -2.42 -9.84
C TYR A 178 10.37 -2.42 -8.77
N PHE A 179 10.26 -3.30 -7.77
CA PHE A 179 10.93 -3.11 -6.49
C PHE A 179 11.83 -4.31 -6.15
N PRO A 180 12.98 -4.49 -6.85
CA PRO A 180 13.99 -5.48 -6.50
C PRO A 180 14.77 -5.07 -5.24
N PHE A 181 14.12 -5.06 -4.07
CA PHE A 181 14.74 -4.65 -2.78
C PHE A 181 15.80 -5.65 -2.27
N LEU A 182 15.72 -6.91 -2.69
CA LEU A 182 16.72 -7.95 -2.46
C LEU A 182 17.24 -8.45 -3.80
N SER A 183 18.43 -9.04 -3.86
CA SER A 183 18.88 -9.76 -5.07
C SER A 183 18.17 -11.09 -5.23
N GLU A 184 18.09 -11.59 -6.47
CA GLU A 184 17.42 -12.87 -6.77
C GLU A 184 18.04 -14.05 -6.01
N LYS A 185 19.39 -14.11 -5.97
CA LYS A 185 20.12 -15.15 -5.23
C LYS A 185 19.82 -15.10 -3.73
N ASP A 186 19.70 -13.90 -3.18
CA ASP A 186 19.40 -13.70 -1.77
C ASP A 186 17.96 -14.11 -1.43
N LEU A 187 16.98 -13.79 -2.29
CA LEU A 187 15.60 -14.27 -2.16
C LEU A 187 15.49 -15.80 -2.16
N GLU A 188 16.33 -16.47 -2.95
CA GLU A 188 16.32 -17.94 -3.07
C GLU A 188 16.93 -18.63 -1.86
N VAL A 189 18.08 -18.15 -1.39
CA VAL A 189 18.89 -18.87 -0.40
C VAL A 189 18.54 -18.49 1.04
N ARG A 190 18.19 -17.22 1.30
CA ARG A 190 18.10 -16.66 2.67
C ARG A 190 17.12 -17.39 3.57
N TRP A 191 15.99 -17.85 3.03
CA TRP A 191 14.94 -18.55 3.78
C TRP A 191 14.68 -19.98 3.27
N GLU A 192 15.62 -20.56 2.52
CA GLU A 192 15.47 -21.91 1.96
C GLU A 192 15.46 -22.99 3.04
N THR A 193 16.31 -22.84 4.06
CA THR A 193 16.54 -23.84 5.12
C THR A 193 15.65 -23.64 6.35
N GLY A 194 14.94 -22.51 6.44
CA GLY A 194 14.05 -22.18 7.54
C GLY A 194 13.89 -20.67 7.74
N ILE A 195 12.97 -20.30 8.63
CA ILE A 195 12.77 -18.90 9.05
C ILE A 195 13.56 -18.73 10.35
N SER A 196 14.61 -17.90 10.29
CA SER A 196 15.42 -17.55 11.48
C SER A 196 14.66 -16.57 12.38
N ASP A 197 15.14 -16.39 13.63
CA ASP A 197 14.65 -15.51 14.71
C ASP A 197 13.46 -14.60 14.37
N THR A 198 12.34 -14.82 15.06
CA THR A 198 11.10 -14.02 14.89
C THR A 198 11.25 -12.57 15.31
N ASP A 199 12.31 -12.22 16.05
CA ASP A 199 12.47 -10.89 16.65
C ASP A 199 13.52 -10.05 15.91
N GLY A 200 13.90 -10.46 14.70
CA GLY A 200 14.97 -9.86 13.92
C GLY A 200 14.52 -8.98 12.74
N PRO A 201 15.39 -8.08 12.24
CA PRO A 201 15.13 -7.26 11.07
C PRO A 201 14.89 -8.09 9.80
N SER A 202 15.51 -9.27 9.71
CA SER A 202 15.28 -10.22 8.60
C SER A 202 13.85 -10.78 8.60
N TYR A 203 13.26 -11.00 9.78
CA TYR A 203 11.88 -11.45 9.91
C TYR A 203 10.89 -10.33 9.57
N ALA A 204 11.13 -9.10 10.03
CA ALA A 204 10.34 -7.94 9.64
C ALA A 204 10.32 -7.74 8.11
N LEU A 205 11.48 -7.95 7.47
CA LEU A 205 11.61 -7.92 6.01
C LEU A 205 10.80 -9.04 5.34
N LEU A 206 10.90 -10.27 5.84
CA LEU A 206 10.15 -11.40 5.32
C LEU A 206 8.63 -11.17 5.40
N MET A 207 8.13 -10.69 6.55
CA MET A 207 6.71 -10.39 6.73
C MET A 207 6.26 -9.24 5.84
N SER A 208 7.08 -8.19 5.67
CA SER A 208 6.80 -7.08 4.74
C SER A 208 6.68 -7.58 3.29
N LEU A 209 7.57 -8.49 2.88
CA LEU A 209 7.52 -9.13 1.57
C LEU A 209 6.26 -9.98 1.41
N CYS A 210 5.93 -10.80 2.41
CA CYS A 210 4.72 -11.61 2.42
C CYS A 210 3.44 -10.77 2.35
N ALA A 211 3.39 -9.60 2.99
CA ALA A 211 2.25 -8.68 2.92
C ALA A 211 2.00 -8.20 1.49
N VAL A 212 3.06 -7.73 0.82
CA VAL A 212 2.98 -7.29 -0.57
C VAL A 212 2.59 -8.45 -1.49
N SER A 213 3.22 -9.62 -1.36
CA SER A 213 2.90 -10.78 -2.18
C SER A 213 1.49 -11.32 -1.98
N SER A 214 0.98 -11.31 -0.75
CA SER A 214 -0.37 -11.78 -0.45
C SER A 214 -1.41 -10.86 -1.11
N GLN A 215 -1.17 -9.55 -1.09
CA GLN A 215 -2.00 -8.58 -1.81
C GLN A 215 -2.01 -8.85 -3.33
N MET A 216 -0.85 -9.18 -3.92
CA MET A 216 -0.77 -9.56 -5.35
C MET A 216 -1.60 -10.80 -5.66
N ALA A 217 -1.49 -11.81 -4.80
CA ALA A 217 -2.22 -13.05 -4.95
C ALA A 217 -3.74 -12.83 -4.85
N ALA A 218 -4.18 -12.01 -3.90
CA ALA A 218 -5.59 -11.65 -3.73
C ALA A 218 -6.19 -10.95 -4.97
N MET A 219 -5.38 -10.20 -5.71
CA MET A 219 -5.78 -9.53 -6.95
C MET A 219 -5.63 -10.42 -8.20
N ASN A 220 -5.23 -11.69 -8.05
CA ASN A 220 -4.85 -12.57 -9.17
C ASN A 220 -3.84 -11.90 -10.12
N ALA A 221 -2.90 -11.14 -9.55
CA ALA A 221 -1.93 -10.34 -10.28
C ALA A 221 -0.56 -11.06 -10.34
N VAL A 222 -0.53 -12.28 -10.88
CA VAL A 222 0.70 -13.07 -11.07
C VAL A 222 0.84 -13.48 -12.53
N PHE A 223 2.08 -13.56 -13.02
CA PHE A 223 2.33 -14.05 -14.38
C PHE A 223 2.20 -15.58 -14.45
N ASP A 224 2.60 -16.28 -13.38
CA ASP A 224 2.44 -17.73 -13.27
C ASP A 224 1.21 -18.11 -12.42
N ASN A 225 0.12 -18.48 -13.09
CA ASN A 225 -1.13 -18.90 -12.44
C ASN A 225 -0.99 -20.17 -11.58
N THR A 226 0.05 -20.99 -11.77
CA THR A 226 0.27 -22.16 -10.89
C THR A 226 0.57 -21.73 -9.46
N LEU A 227 1.10 -20.52 -9.27
CA LEU A 227 1.34 -19.92 -7.95
C LEU A 227 0.05 -19.54 -7.22
N LEU A 228 -1.11 -19.55 -7.87
CA LEU A 228 -2.43 -19.34 -7.24
C LEU A 228 -3.13 -20.65 -6.87
N GLN A 229 -2.64 -21.79 -7.34
CA GLN A 229 -3.20 -23.09 -7.03
C GLN A 229 -2.74 -23.61 -5.65
N GLY A 230 -3.63 -24.27 -4.90
CA GLY A 230 -3.30 -24.90 -3.62
C GLY A 230 -4.01 -24.26 -2.42
N ILE A 231 -3.39 -24.32 -1.24
CA ILE A 231 -3.94 -23.81 0.03
C ILE A 231 -4.24 -22.31 -0.08
N SER A 232 -5.34 -21.86 0.55
CA SER A 232 -5.70 -20.44 0.61
C SER A 232 -4.54 -19.60 1.17
N ILE A 233 -4.21 -18.52 0.47
CA ILE A 233 -3.16 -17.60 0.89
C ILE A 233 -3.73 -16.72 2.03
N PRO A 234 -3.06 -16.64 3.18
CA PRO A 234 -3.51 -15.82 4.31
C PRO A 234 -3.58 -14.34 3.94
N ASP A 235 -4.48 -13.61 4.60
CA ASP A 235 -4.70 -12.19 4.33
C ASP A 235 -3.43 -11.35 4.52
N SER A 236 -3.26 -10.37 3.64
CA SER A 236 -2.12 -9.47 3.57
C SER A 236 -1.98 -8.60 4.82
N GLU A 237 -3.10 -8.24 5.46
CA GLU A 237 -3.11 -7.41 6.67
C GLU A 237 -2.46 -8.12 7.87
N LEU A 238 -2.54 -9.46 7.93
CA LEU A 238 -1.87 -10.26 8.97
C LEU A 238 -0.36 -10.13 8.88
N TYR A 239 0.19 -10.27 7.66
CA TYR A 239 1.63 -10.12 7.42
C TYR A 239 2.09 -8.67 7.63
N PHE A 240 1.27 -7.69 7.23
CA PHE A 240 1.57 -6.28 7.48
C PHE A 240 1.66 -6.01 8.99
N THR A 241 0.65 -6.42 9.76
CA THR A 241 0.61 -6.21 11.21
C THR A 241 1.79 -6.90 11.91
N GLU A 242 2.14 -8.13 11.49
CA GLU A 242 3.29 -8.85 12.01
C GLU A 242 4.61 -8.11 11.70
N ALA A 243 4.78 -7.61 10.47
CA ALA A 243 5.96 -6.84 10.09
C ALA A 243 6.11 -5.57 10.94
N VAL A 244 5.00 -4.86 11.15
CA VAL A 244 4.97 -3.62 11.96
C VAL A 244 5.28 -3.90 13.43
N SER A 245 4.77 -4.99 13.98
CA SER A 245 5.03 -5.39 15.36
C SER A 245 6.51 -5.71 15.61
N ASN A 246 7.25 -6.06 14.56
CA ASN A 246 8.68 -6.36 14.59
C ASN A 246 9.57 -5.16 14.24
N ILE A 247 8.98 -3.98 13.98
CA ILE A 247 9.74 -2.74 13.85
C ILE A 247 9.94 -2.14 15.24
N PRO A 248 11.18 -1.95 15.71
CA PRO A 248 11.44 -1.40 17.02
C PRO A 248 11.01 0.07 17.09
N VAL A 249 10.51 0.50 18.25
CA VAL A 249 10.16 1.90 18.52
C VAL A 249 11.37 2.82 18.37
N HIS A 250 12.55 2.32 18.75
CA HIS A 250 13.84 2.99 18.56
C HIS A 250 14.68 2.16 17.60
N ILE A 251 14.88 2.67 16.39
CA ILE A 251 15.74 2.02 15.41
C ILE A 251 17.18 2.03 15.95
N PRO A 252 17.85 0.87 16.06
CA PRO A 252 19.23 0.79 16.51
C PRO A 252 20.15 1.69 15.69
N GLN A 253 21.21 2.21 16.31
CA GLN A 253 22.21 3.05 15.64
C GLN A 253 23.00 2.29 14.56
N SER A 254 23.01 0.95 14.60
CA SER A 254 23.63 0.12 13.57
C SER A 254 22.77 0.15 12.31
N GLN A 255 23.35 0.59 11.19
CA GLN A 255 22.69 0.58 9.89
C GLN A 255 22.37 -0.87 9.48
N ASN A 256 21.11 -1.27 9.58
CA ASN A 256 20.65 -2.55 9.07
C ASN A 256 19.85 -2.35 7.78
N LEU A 257 20.37 -2.89 6.67
CA LEU A 257 19.74 -2.80 5.36
C LEU A 257 18.33 -3.42 5.34
N ASP A 258 18.07 -4.43 6.16
CA ASP A 258 16.78 -5.10 6.19
C ASP A 258 15.68 -4.20 6.79
N TYR A 259 16.01 -3.28 7.70
CA TYR A 259 15.05 -2.25 8.13
C TYR A 259 14.73 -1.27 6.99
N LEU A 260 15.74 -0.81 6.24
CA LEU A 260 15.51 0.07 5.08
C LEU A 260 14.64 -0.61 4.02
N ARG A 261 14.91 -1.89 3.72
CA ARG A 261 14.09 -2.71 2.82
C ARG A 261 12.67 -2.89 3.34
N SER A 262 12.50 -3.14 4.64
CA SER A 262 11.18 -3.26 5.27
C SER A 262 10.39 -1.97 5.15
N PHE A 263 10.98 -0.81 5.44
CA PHE A 263 10.30 0.48 5.28
C PHE A 263 9.89 0.73 3.83
N GLY A 264 10.77 0.42 2.86
CA GLY A 264 10.45 0.49 1.44
C GLY A 264 9.25 -0.38 1.06
N LEU A 265 9.23 -1.65 1.48
CA LEU A 265 8.15 -2.58 1.18
C LEU A 265 6.83 -2.21 1.87
N LEU A 266 6.87 -1.74 3.12
CA LEU A 266 5.68 -1.28 3.82
C LEU A 266 5.13 0.00 3.19
N ALA A 267 5.99 0.89 2.68
CA ALA A 267 5.56 2.03 1.87
C ALA A 267 4.88 1.58 0.57
N VAL A 268 5.44 0.58 -0.14
CA VAL A 268 4.82 0.00 -1.34
C VAL A 268 3.45 -0.61 -1.01
N TYR A 269 3.35 -1.40 0.05
CA TYR A 269 2.09 -1.98 0.52
C TYR A 269 1.04 -0.90 0.80
N SER A 270 1.45 0.14 1.53
CA SER A 270 0.57 1.25 1.93
C SER A 270 0.09 2.06 0.71
N LEU A 271 0.97 2.32 -0.26
CA LEU A 271 0.59 2.96 -1.53
C LEU A 271 -0.47 2.14 -2.26
N ARG A 272 -0.29 0.82 -2.38
CA ARG A 272 -1.23 -0.06 -3.08
C ARG A 272 -2.56 -0.23 -2.38
N HIS A 273 -2.57 -0.13 -1.04
CA HIS A 273 -3.80 -0.15 -0.24
C HIS A 273 -4.48 1.24 -0.17
N GLY A 274 -3.91 2.28 -0.78
CA GLY A 274 -4.44 3.64 -0.71
C GLY A 274 -4.32 4.31 0.67
N ASN A 275 -3.50 3.75 1.57
CA ASN A 275 -3.26 4.33 2.90
C ASN A 275 -2.11 5.34 2.85
N HIS A 276 -2.44 6.59 2.54
CA HIS A 276 -1.46 7.68 2.41
C HIS A 276 -0.73 8.02 3.72
N SER A 277 -1.39 7.80 4.88
CA SER A 277 -0.78 8.05 6.19
C SER A 277 0.39 7.11 6.44
N ASP A 278 0.17 5.80 6.24
CA ASP A 278 1.22 4.80 6.43
C ASP A 278 2.30 4.89 5.36
N LEU A 279 1.94 5.23 4.12
CA LEU A 279 2.90 5.54 3.06
C LEU A 279 3.89 6.62 3.53
N HIS A 280 3.39 7.75 4.04
CA HIS A 280 4.25 8.83 4.53
C HIS A 280 5.03 8.46 5.78
N ARG A 281 4.45 7.66 6.66
CA ARG A 281 5.15 7.16 7.85
C ARG A 281 6.38 6.35 7.48
N TYR A 282 6.23 5.36 6.58
CA TYR A 282 7.34 4.48 6.20
C TYR A 282 8.35 5.15 5.27
N LEU A 283 7.91 6.00 4.33
CA LEU A 283 8.84 6.85 3.57
C LEU A 283 9.61 7.78 4.50
N GLY A 284 8.95 8.35 5.51
CA GLY A 284 9.59 9.17 6.53
C GLY A 284 10.67 8.41 7.31
N LEU A 285 10.36 7.20 7.79
CA LEU A 285 11.33 6.34 8.48
C LEU A 285 12.51 5.94 7.58
N TYR A 286 12.23 5.62 6.31
CA TYR A 286 13.26 5.35 5.32
C TYR A 286 14.20 6.54 5.13
N HIS A 287 13.66 7.72 4.82
CA HIS A 287 14.46 8.92 4.55
C HIS A 287 15.22 9.41 5.79
N ALA A 288 14.62 9.33 6.98
CA ALA A 288 15.30 9.62 8.23
C ALA A 288 16.50 8.69 8.45
N SER A 289 16.32 7.39 8.17
CA SER A 289 17.40 6.41 8.28
C SER A 289 18.50 6.65 7.22
N VAL A 290 18.14 7.04 6.00
CA VAL A 290 19.09 7.40 4.94
C VAL A 290 19.91 8.64 5.30
N ALA A 291 19.27 9.66 5.87
CA ALA A 291 19.94 10.87 6.32
C ALA A 291 20.86 10.61 7.52
N GLN A 292 20.38 9.86 8.52
CA GLN A 292 21.14 9.52 9.73
C GLN A 292 22.42 8.75 9.43
N HIS A 293 22.36 7.77 8.53
CA HIS A 293 23.51 6.89 8.22
C HIS A 293 24.27 7.33 6.96
N GLY A 294 23.90 8.44 6.32
CA GLY A 294 24.56 8.89 5.10
C GLY A 294 24.40 7.94 3.90
N PHE A 295 23.33 7.16 3.84
CA PHE A 295 23.15 6.11 2.82
C PHE A 295 23.03 6.67 1.38
N HIS A 296 22.74 7.96 1.24
CA HIS A 296 22.66 8.68 -0.03
C HIS A 296 24.03 9.01 -0.66
N ASP A 297 25.13 8.67 0.00
CA ASP A 297 26.49 8.96 -0.43
C ASP A 297 27.36 7.70 -0.30
N GLU A 298 27.82 7.15 -1.42
CA GLU A 298 28.66 5.95 -1.45
C GLU A 298 29.97 6.11 -0.67
N SER A 299 30.50 7.33 -0.53
CA SER A 299 31.74 7.57 0.22
C SER A 299 31.58 7.35 1.73
N ARG A 300 30.34 7.23 2.21
CA ARG A 300 30.01 6.98 3.62
C ARG A 300 29.68 5.52 3.91
N TRP A 301 29.70 4.65 2.90
CA TRP A 301 29.45 3.23 3.09
C TRP A 301 30.69 2.56 3.70
N PRO A 302 30.53 1.41 4.39
CA PRO A 302 31.68 0.73 4.98
C PRO A 302 32.65 0.24 3.89
N ASP A 303 33.96 0.37 4.11
CA ASP A 303 35.00 0.01 3.12
C ASP A 303 35.15 -1.52 2.95
N ASP A 304 34.67 -2.33 3.89
CA ASP A 304 34.82 -3.78 3.96
C ASP A 304 33.70 -4.57 3.28
N ILE A 305 32.82 -3.90 2.52
CA ILE A 305 31.70 -4.54 1.83
C ILE A 305 32.09 -5.13 0.47
N THR A 306 31.45 -6.23 0.11
CA THR A 306 31.68 -6.87 -1.18
C THR A 306 31.12 -6.06 -2.35
N THR A 307 31.65 -6.27 -3.55
CA THR A 307 31.10 -5.67 -4.77
C THR A 307 29.62 -5.96 -4.96
N PHE A 308 29.17 -7.18 -4.66
CA PHE A 308 27.76 -7.56 -4.73
C PHE A 308 26.89 -6.76 -3.75
N GLU A 309 27.40 -6.53 -2.54
CA GLU A 309 26.68 -5.75 -1.53
C GLU A 309 26.53 -4.27 -1.93
N VAL A 310 27.56 -3.68 -2.56
CA VAL A 310 27.48 -2.33 -3.14
C VAL A 310 26.33 -2.23 -4.15
N ASP A 311 26.23 -3.19 -5.06
CA ASP A 311 25.16 -3.18 -6.08
C ASP A 311 23.76 -3.41 -5.47
N ASP A 312 23.66 -4.19 -4.38
CA ASP A 312 22.41 -4.33 -3.60
C ASP A 312 22.00 -3.03 -2.90
N ARG A 313 22.96 -2.29 -2.34
CA ARG A 313 22.71 -0.98 -1.72
C ARG A 313 22.23 0.04 -2.75
N ARG A 314 22.87 0.09 -3.93
CA ARG A 314 22.45 0.93 -5.06
C ARG A 314 21.03 0.62 -5.51
N ARG A 315 20.70 -0.67 -5.70
CA ARG A 315 19.33 -1.11 -6.07
C ARG A 315 18.30 -0.65 -5.05
N LEU A 316 18.56 -0.88 -3.75
CA LEU A 316 17.69 -0.47 -2.66
C LEU A 316 17.43 1.04 -2.68
N PHE A 317 18.48 1.84 -2.83
CA PHE A 317 18.38 3.30 -2.89
C PHE A 317 17.46 3.77 -4.03
N TRP A 318 17.76 3.33 -5.25
CA TRP A 318 17.02 3.75 -6.45
C TRP A 318 15.59 3.19 -6.51
N CYS A 319 15.31 2.06 -5.86
CA CYS A 319 13.93 1.58 -5.65
C CYS A 319 13.11 2.57 -4.83
N ALA A 320 13.64 3.00 -3.67
CA ALA A 320 12.95 3.93 -2.79
C ALA A 320 12.86 5.34 -3.39
N TYR A 321 13.88 5.78 -4.12
CA TYR A 321 13.85 7.03 -4.87
C TYR A 321 12.70 7.06 -5.89
N ARG A 322 12.56 6.02 -6.73
CA ARG A 322 11.46 5.96 -7.71
C ARG A 322 10.09 5.91 -7.02
N LEU A 323 9.98 5.21 -5.88
CA LEU A 323 8.76 5.22 -5.08
C LEU A 323 8.41 6.62 -4.56
N GLU A 324 9.39 7.38 -4.07
CA GLU A 324 9.21 8.76 -3.60
C GLU A 324 8.78 9.69 -4.74
N VAL A 325 9.47 9.65 -5.89
CA VAL A 325 9.12 10.49 -7.04
C VAL A 325 7.75 10.13 -7.61
N HIS A 326 7.44 8.83 -7.72
CA HIS A 326 6.12 8.37 -8.16
C HIS A 326 5.03 8.88 -7.22
N SER A 327 5.16 8.61 -5.92
CA SER A 327 4.16 9.05 -4.93
C SER A 327 4.01 10.57 -4.90
N ALA A 328 5.10 11.33 -5.04
CA ALA A 328 5.06 12.79 -5.12
C ALA A 328 4.34 13.28 -6.38
N CYS A 329 4.58 12.63 -7.53
CA CYS A 329 3.91 12.93 -8.80
C CYS A 329 2.39 12.74 -8.70
N VAL A 330 1.96 11.68 -8.01
CA VAL A 330 0.56 11.27 -7.92
C VAL A 330 -0.19 12.05 -6.84
N LEU A 331 0.36 12.11 -5.63
CA LEU A 331 -0.31 12.66 -4.46
C LEU A 331 0.01 14.15 -4.24
N GLY A 332 0.94 14.70 -5.02
CA GLY A 332 1.31 16.11 -4.96
C GLY A 332 2.11 16.53 -3.73
N HIS A 333 2.68 15.59 -2.98
CA HIS A 333 3.57 15.90 -1.87
C HIS A 333 4.98 16.28 -2.33
N VAL A 334 5.80 16.75 -1.39
CA VAL A 334 7.21 17.10 -1.67
C VAL A 334 8.07 15.86 -1.85
N VAL A 335 9.06 15.92 -2.74
CA VAL A 335 10.14 14.94 -2.84
C VAL A 335 11.13 15.23 -1.72
N ARG A 336 11.25 14.32 -0.75
CA ARG A 336 12.04 14.55 0.49
C ARG A 336 13.55 14.53 0.28
N MET A 337 14.01 13.74 -0.67
CA MET A 337 15.44 13.56 -0.96
C MET A 337 15.66 13.82 -2.45
N PRO A 338 16.03 15.06 -2.83
CA PRO A 338 16.19 15.41 -4.23
C PRO A 338 17.46 14.79 -4.79
N GLU A 339 17.41 14.41 -6.06
CA GLU A 339 18.54 13.76 -6.76
C GLU A 339 19.84 14.58 -6.68
N SER A 340 19.75 15.92 -6.73
CA SER A 340 20.91 16.82 -6.64
C SER A 340 21.79 16.65 -5.39
N GLN A 341 21.29 15.98 -4.35
CA GLN A 341 22.02 15.72 -3.09
C GLN A 341 22.45 14.25 -2.96
N VAL A 342 22.30 13.47 -4.03
CA VAL A 342 22.56 12.02 -4.04
C VAL A 342 23.88 11.75 -4.76
N SER A 343 24.74 10.95 -4.14
CA SER A 343 25.99 10.44 -4.72
C SER A 343 26.00 8.91 -4.71
N VAL A 344 24.98 8.33 -5.35
CA VAL A 344 24.82 6.88 -5.53
C VAL A 344 24.80 6.56 -7.03
N LEU A 345 25.63 5.62 -7.45
CA LEU A 345 25.74 5.16 -8.84
C LEU A 345 24.67 4.10 -9.14
N TYR A 346 24.50 3.78 -10.41
CA TYR A 346 23.65 2.65 -10.82
C TYR A 346 24.32 1.30 -10.54
N PRO A 347 23.52 0.23 -10.29
CA PRO A 347 24.05 -1.12 -10.15
C PRO A 347 24.85 -1.52 -11.39
N ARG A 348 25.97 -2.21 -11.23
CA ARG A 348 26.80 -2.60 -12.37
C ARG A 348 26.17 -3.70 -13.20
N ILE A 349 26.19 -3.51 -14.53
CA ILE A 349 25.91 -4.58 -15.49
C ILE A 349 27.22 -5.32 -15.74
N THR A 350 27.25 -6.62 -15.44
CA THR A 350 28.45 -7.45 -15.61
C THR A 350 28.28 -8.42 -16.79
N PRO A 351 29.35 -8.73 -17.54
CA PRO A 351 29.29 -9.69 -18.65
C PRO A 351 28.92 -11.12 -18.22
N ALA A 352 29.03 -11.43 -16.93
CA ALA A 352 28.66 -12.72 -16.36
C ALA A 352 27.15 -12.92 -16.18
N MET A 353 26.35 -11.84 -16.28
CA MET A 353 24.90 -11.90 -16.21
C MET A 353 24.32 -12.49 -17.51
N ASP A 354 23.18 -13.15 -17.43
CA ASP A 354 22.46 -13.57 -18.63
C ASP A 354 22.05 -12.35 -19.47
N PRO A 355 22.03 -12.45 -20.81
CA PRO A 355 21.73 -11.32 -21.69
C PRO A 355 20.40 -10.62 -21.38
N GLU A 356 19.43 -11.37 -20.90
CA GLU A 356 18.11 -10.86 -20.57
C GLU A 356 18.11 -10.05 -19.26
N THR A 357 18.86 -10.48 -18.23
CA THR A 357 19.05 -9.70 -16.99
C THR A 357 19.87 -8.45 -17.28
N GLN A 358 20.83 -8.50 -18.21
CA GLN A 358 21.53 -7.30 -18.67
C GLN A 358 20.55 -6.31 -19.32
N ALA A 359 19.68 -6.81 -20.19
CA ALA A 359 18.65 -5.99 -20.86
C ALA A 359 17.66 -5.39 -19.86
N TRP A 360 17.15 -6.19 -18.93
CA TRP A 360 16.27 -5.72 -17.87
C TRP A 360 16.93 -4.68 -16.98
N THR A 361 18.20 -4.89 -16.57
CA THR A 361 18.94 -3.93 -15.72
C THR A 361 19.17 -2.62 -16.47
N ALA A 362 19.57 -2.68 -17.74
CA ALA A 362 19.70 -1.48 -18.57
C ALA A 362 18.37 -0.73 -18.72
N GLY A 363 17.26 -1.46 -18.86
CA GLY A 363 15.92 -0.86 -18.95
C GLY A 363 15.52 -0.19 -17.65
N TRP A 364 15.87 -0.82 -16.53
CA TRP A 364 15.61 -0.32 -15.20
C TRP A 364 16.39 0.98 -14.90
N ASP A 365 17.66 1.05 -15.30
CA ASP A 365 18.47 2.27 -15.21
C ASP A 365 17.85 3.39 -16.06
N TYR A 366 17.45 3.06 -17.29
CA TYR A 366 16.79 4.01 -18.20
C TYR A 366 15.47 4.57 -17.64
N ILE A 367 14.63 3.71 -17.04
CA ILE A 367 13.41 4.16 -16.35
C ILE A 367 13.79 5.08 -15.19
N THR A 368 14.84 4.78 -14.44
CA THR A 368 15.28 5.62 -13.32
C THR A 368 15.71 7.01 -13.80
N ASP A 369 16.37 7.12 -14.95
CA ASP A 369 16.66 8.41 -15.60
C ASP A 369 15.38 9.18 -15.99
N LEU A 370 14.34 8.48 -16.48
CA LEU A 370 13.04 9.12 -16.73
C LEU A 370 12.39 9.65 -15.45
N PHE A 371 12.50 8.92 -14.34
CA PHE A 371 12.03 9.40 -13.03
C PHE A 371 12.82 10.61 -12.53
N ARG A 372 14.12 10.71 -12.83
CA ARG A 372 14.92 11.92 -12.52
C ARG A 372 14.44 13.13 -13.33
N LEU A 373 14.14 12.94 -14.62
CA LEU A 373 13.52 13.98 -15.43
C LEU A 373 12.12 14.35 -14.92
N LEU A 374 11.37 13.38 -14.41
CA LEU A 374 10.05 13.58 -13.81
C LEU A 374 10.13 14.42 -12.52
N GLU A 375 11.06 14.11 -11.61
CA GLU A 375 11.35 14.90 -10.41
C GLU A 375 11.61 16.36 -10.77
N TYR A 376 12.49 16.57 -11.76
CA TYR A 376 12.85 17.88 -12.25
C TYR A 376 11.63 18.66 -12.80
N ALA A 377 10.75 17.98 -13.54
CA ALA A 377 9.51 18.57 -14.03
C ALA A 377 8.55 18.94 -12.86
N ILE A 378 8.41 18.09 -11.85
CA ILE A 378 7.60 18.35 -10.63
C ILE A 378 8.11 19.59 -9.91
N PHE A 379 9.42 19.67 -9.65
CA PHE A 379 10.04 20.82 -8.97
C PHE A 379 9.79 22.12 -9.73
N SER A 380 9.91 22.09 -11.06
CA SER A 380 9.75 23.25 -11.92
C SER A 380 8.29 23.75 -11.99
N LEU A 381 7.31 22.83 -11.96
CA LEU A 381 5.88 23.17 -11.95
C LEU A 381 5.42 23.72 -10.60
N HIS A 382 5.91 23.16 -9.48
CA HIS A 382 5.58 23.64 -8.13
C HIS A 382 6.29 24.95 -7.76
N GLY A 383 7.50 25.18 -8.28
CA GLY A 383 8.29 26.38 -8.02
C GLY A 383 7.68 27.70 -8.51
N CYS A 384 6.67 27.68 -9.38
CA CYS A 384 6.06 28.87 -9.97
C CYS A 384 5.08 29.64 -9.06
N LYS A 385 4.64 29.07 -7.93
CA LYS A 385 3.44 29.58 -7.24
C LYS A 385 3.66 30.70 -6.22
N ASN A 386 4.83 30.84 -5.59
CA ASN A 386 5.09 31.89 -4.57
C ASN A 386 6.60 32.02 -4.26
N ARG A 387 7.37 32.84 -5.00
CA ARG A 387 8.79 33.08 -4.68
C ARG A 387 9.07 34.57 -4.51
N LYS A 388 9.83 34.92 -3.46
CA LYS A 388 10.36 36.27 -3.25
C LYS A 388 11.42 36.56 -4.32
N ALA A 389 11.26 37.67 -5.04
CA ALA A 389 12.11 38.05 -6.18
C ALA A 389 13.62 38.06 -5.86
N VAL A 390 13.99 38.40 -4.61
CA VAL A 390 15.40 38.48 -4.16
C VAL A 390 16.15 37.15 -4.27
N LEU A 391 15.48 36.03 -4.02
CA LEU A 391 16.11 34.71 -4.07
C LEU A 391 15.99 34.07 -5.46
N ALA A 392 15.23 34.66 -6.39
CA ALA A 392 15.05 34.10 -7.73
C ALA A 392 16.35 34.09 -8.55
N VAL A 393 17.29 35.00 -8.25
CA VAL A 393 18.61 35.11 -8.93
C VAL A 393 19.55 33.95 -8.60
N LEU A 394 19.38 33.31 -7.43
CA LEU A 394 20.20 32.17 -7.02
C LEU A 394 19.74 30.84 -7.65
N TYR A 395 18.60 30.85 -8.35
CA TYR A 395 18.08 29.69 -9.05
C TYR A 395 18.13 29.97 -10.53
N ASP A 396 19.14 29.43 -11.22
CA ASP A 396 19.06 29.25 -12.66
C ASP A 396 17.85 28.35 -12.91
N LYS A 397 16.75 28.94 -13.41
CA LYS A 397 15.63 28.17 -13.94
C LYS A 397 16.11 27.69 -15.30
N PRO A 398 16.45 26.41 -15.49
CA PRO A 398 16.92 25.95 -16.78
C PRO A 398 15.81 26.16 -17.79
N ALA A 399 16.19 26.59 -18.99
CA ALA A 399 15.23 26.90 -20.04
C ALA A 399 14.30 25.69 -20.25
N PRO A 400 13.00 25.89 -20.53
CA PRO A 400 12.08 24.79 -20.79
C PRO A 400 12.57 23.81 -21.85
N THR A 401 13.29 24.32 -22.85
CA THR A 401 13.96 23.53 -23.89
C THR A 401 15.00 22.56 -23.36
N THR A 402 15.63 22.81 -22.21
CA THR A 402 16.61 21.91 -21.60
C THR A 402 16.00 20.56 -21.25
N LEU A 403 14.76 20.52 -20.74
CA LEU A 403 14.09 19.26 -20.39
C LEU A 403 13.78 18.43 -21.64
N LEU A 404 13.27 19.07 -22.70
CA LEU A 404 13.01 18.41 -23.99
C LEU A 404 14.32 17.93 -24.64
N ASN A 405 15.38 18.72 -24.57
CA ASN A 405 16.69 18.36 -25.11
C ASN A 405 17.30 17.18 -24.34
N SER A 406 17.22 17.18 -22.99
CA SER A 406 17.66 16.07 -22.16
C SER A 406 16.88 14.79 -22.44
N LEU A 407 15.55 14.89 -22.62
CA LEU A 407 14.73 13.75 -23.01
C LEU A 407 15.10 13.23 -24.42
N ALA A 408 15.30 14.14 -25.37
CA ALA A 408 15.71 13.78 -26.74
C ALA A 408 17.09 13.11 -26.75
N GLN A 409 18.05 13.64 -25.97
CA GLN A 409 19.37 13.05 -25.80
C GLN A 409 19.30 11.67 -25.14
N LEU A 410 18.47 11.52 -24.09
CA LEU A 410 18.25 10.24 -23.42
C LEU A 410 17.64 9.21 -24.39
N LYS A 411 16.67 9.60 -25.21
CA LYS A 411 16.09 8.75 -26.27
C LYS A 411 17.09 8.38 -27.36
N ALA A 412 17.91 9.33 -27.81
CA ALA A 412 18.95 9.10 -28.82
C ALA A 412 20.05 8.15 -28.31
N ASN A 413 20.35 8.19 -27.01
CA ASN A 413 21.35 7.35 -26.36
C ASN A 413 20.80 6.02 -25.85
N LYS A 414 19.59 5.59 -26.30
CA LYS A 414 19.07 4.26 -25.97
C LYS A 414 20.10 3.19 -26.38
N SER A 415 20.56 2.42 -25.40
CA SER A 415 21.46 1.30 -25.65
C SER A 415 20.86 0.34 -26.68
N ARG A 416 21.69 -0.26 -27.53
CA ARG A 416 21.24 -1.27 -28.51
C ARG A 416 20.47 -2.42 -27.85
N ILE A 417 20.82 -2.74 -26.60
CA ILE A 417 20.13 -3.76 -25.80
C ILE A 417 18.67 -3.36 -25.51
N LEU A 418 18.39 -2.06 -25.33
CA LEU A 418 17.04 -1.52 -25.10
C LEU A 418 16.20 -1.47 -26.37
N LEU A 419 16.83 -1.29 -27.53
CA LEU A 419 16.13 -1.36 -28.81
C LEU A 419 15.53 -2.76 -29.02
N GLY A 420 16.29 -3.82 -28.70
CA GLY A 420 15.81 -5.20 -28.74
C GLY A 420 14.70 -5.52 -27.72
N LEU A 421 14.50 -4.71 -26.67
CA LEU A 421 13.37 -4.82 -25.73
C LEU A 421 12.09 -4.14 -26.25
N THR A 422 12.23 -3.16 -27.14
CA THR A 422 11.12 -2.33 -27.62
C THR A 422 10.49 -2.88 -28.91
N GLU A 423 11.21 -3.75 -29.63
CA GLU A 423 10.71 -4.37 -30.86
C GLU A 423 9.69 -5.50 -30.57
N ALA A 424 8.56 -5.48 -31.28
CA ALA A 424 7.45 -6.44 -31.08
C ALA A 424 7.85 -7.91 -31.36
N ASP A 425 8.82 -8.12 -32.26
CA ASP A 425 9.42 -9.42 -32.59
C ASP A 425 10.83 -9.59 -31.94
N GLY A 426 11.12 -8.85 -30.87
CA GLY A 426 12.43 -8.81 -30.23
C GLY A 426 12.88 -10.17 -29.66
N GLU A 427 14.20 -10.30 -29.50
CA GLU A 427 14.90 -11.50 -29.01
C GLU A 427 14.46 -11.88 -27.57
N PHE A 428 13.95 -10.93 -26.78
CA PHE A 428 13.59 -11.11 -25.37
C PHE A 428 12.08 -11.25 -25.16
N GLN A 429 11.58 -12.48 -25.10
CA GLN A 429 10.14 -12.78 -25.02
C GLN A 429 9.58 -12.99 -23.60
N SER A 430 10.40 -12.79 -22.56
CA SER A 430 9.98 -13.01 -21.17
C SER A 430 8.98 -11.97 -20.68
N ASN A 431 8.24 -12.33 -19.63
CA ASN A 431 7.28 -11.42 -18.99
C ASN A 431 7.96 -10.16 -18.42
N ARG A 432 9.16 -10.30 -17.82
CA ARG A 432 9.91 -9.15 -17.27
C ARG A 432 10.34 -8.14 -18.35
N CYS A 433 10.80 -8.61 -19.52
CA CYS A 433 11.23 -7.74 -20.61
C CYS A 433 10.05 -7.05 -21.29
N LYS A 434 8.96 -7.79 -21.53
CA LYS A 434 7.71 -7.25 -22.04
C LYS A 434 7.13 -6.19 -21.09
N TYR A 435 7.16 -6.46 -19.79
CA TYR A 435 6.73 -5.49 -18.78
C TYR A 435 7.58 -4.22 -18.80
N MET A 436 8.91 -4.37 -18.80
CA MET A 436 9.87 -3.27 -18.85
C MET A 436 9.62 -2.38 -20.09
N SER A 437 9.39 -2.98 -21.26
CA SER A 437 9.07 -2.28 -22.50
C SER A 437 7.83 -1.39 -22.39
N VAL A 438 6.71 -1.95 -21.88
CA VAL A 438 5.48 -1.19 -21.66
C VAL A 438 5.69 -0.06 -20.64
N GLN A 439 6.43 -0.33 -19.56
CA GLN A 439 6.71 0.65 -18.52
C GLN A 439 7.58 1.81 -19.04
N ILE A 440 8.58 1.52 -19.88
CA ILE A 440 9.40 2.53 -20.56
C ILE A 440 8.50 3.42 -21.42
N THR A 441 7.66 2.83 -22.27
CA THR A 441 6.74 3.58 -23.15
C THR A 441 5.79 4.47 -22.34
N CYS A 442 5.22 3.97 -21.24
CA CYS A 442 4.34 4.75 -20.38
C CYS A 442 5.06 5.92 -19.71
N THR A 443 6.25 5.66 -19.13
CA THR A 443 7.01 6.67 -18.40
C THR A 443 7.60 7.72 -19.34
N GLU A 444 8.08 7.32 -20.52
CA GLU A 444 8.55 8.26 -21.55
C GLU A 444 7.44 9.20 -22.02
N THR A 445 6.24 8.67 -22.24
CA THR A 445 5.10 9.49 -22.66
C THR A 445 4.74 10.48 -21.56
N LEU A 446 4.66 10.02 -20.31
CA LEU A 446 4.38 10.88 -19.15
C LEU A 446 5.37 12.04 -19.05
N VAL A 447 6.67 11.74 -19.10
CA VAL A 447 7.73 12.77 -19.04
C VAL A 447 7.64 13.72 -20.24
N ASN A 448 7.35 13.20 -21.43
CA ASN A 448 7.23 14.01 -22.64
C ASN A 448 6.02 14.96 -22.57
N ILE A 449 4.84 14.49 -22.16
CA ILE A 449 3.67 15.36 -21.95
C ILE A 449 3.97 16.43 -20.89
N MET A 450 4.60 16.06 -19.77
CA MET A 450 4.98 17.03 -18.73
C MET A 450 5.99 18.06 -19.24
N ALA A 451 6.95 17.65 -20.06
CA ALA A 451 7.91 18.55 -20.67
C ALA A 451 7.24 19.53 -21.65
N LEU A 452 6.33 19.05 -22.50
CA LEU A 452 5.55 19.89 -23.42
C LEU A 452 4.69 20.91 -22.68
N LEU A 453 4.01 20.48 -21.61
CA LEU A 453 3.24 21.38 -20.74
C LEU A 453 4.11 22.44 -20.08
N TYR A 454 5.30 22.07 -19.62
CA TYR A 454 6.25 23.01 -19.04
C TYR A 454 6.75 24.04 -20.06
N CYS A 455 6.99 23.59 -21.30
CA CYS A 455 7.39 24.43 -22.43
C CYS A 455 6.25 25.30 -23.00
N GLN A 456 5.01 25.14 -22.52
CA GLN A 456 3.82 25.75 -23.12
C GLN A 456 3.72 25.45 -24.62
N ALA A 457 4.05 24.22 -25.01
CA ALA A 457 3.93 23.77 -26.40
C ALA A 457 2.46 23.85 -26.88
N PRO A 458 2.23 23.93 -28.21
CA PRO A 458 0.88 23.92 -28.78
C PRO A 458 0.07 22.73 -28.27
N ALA A 459 -1.22 22.96 -27.98
CA ALA A 459 -2.09 21.92 -27.44
C ALA A 459 -2.18 20.70 -28.39
N GLN A 460 -2.07 20.93 -29.71
CA GLN A 460 -2.05 19.89 -30.72
C GLN A 460 -1.02 18.79 -30.44
N GLU A 461 0.22 19.17 -30.12
CA GLU A 461 1.31 18.21 -29.89
C GLU A 461 1.03 17.32 -28.68
N VAL A 462 0.46 17.91 -27.61
CA VAL A 462 0.06 17.18 -26.41
C VAL A 462 -1.06 16.19 -26.72
N MET A 463 -2.08 16.59 -27.49
CA MET A 463 -3.20 15.71 -27.86
C MET A 463 -2.74 14.56 -28.76
N THR A 464 -1.90 14.83 -29.76
CA THR A 464 -1.37 13.80 -30.66
C THR A 464 -0.56 12.76 -29.90
N LEU A 465 0.32 13.21 -28.99
CA LEU A 465 1.13 12.32 -28.17
C LEU A 465 0.27 11.47 -27.22
N ALA A 466 -0.74 12.06 -26.58
CA ALA A 466 -1.64 11.33 -25.70
C ALA A 466 -2.50 10.30 -26.46
N ASN A 467 -2.94 10.61 -27.68
CA ASN A 467 -3.67 9.65 -28.51
C ASN A 467 -2.78 8.44 -28.89
N SER A 468 -1.54 8.69 -29.32
CA SER A 468 -0.58 7.61 -29.60
C SER A 468 -0.29 6.74 -28.37
N PHE A 469 -0.16 7.36 -27.20
CA PHE A 469 0.00 6.64 -25.95
C PHE A 469 -1.20 5.75 -25.62
N LEU A 470 -2.42 6.27 -25.77
CA LEU A 470 -3.63 5.49 -25.55
C LEU A 470 -3.70 4.27 -26.47
N GLU A 471 -3.37 4.44 -27.75
CA GLU A 471 -3.31 3.33 -28.71
C GLU A 471 -2.32 2.24 -28.30
N GLU A 472 -1.18 2.59 -27.70
CA GLU A 472 -0.20 1.63 -27.18
C GLU A 472 -0.65 0.97 -25.87
N VAL A 473 -1.26 1.74 -24.96
CA VAL A 473 -1.77 1.21 -23.69
C VAL A 473 -2.87 0.17 -23.93
N ILE A 474 -3.77 0.38 -24.91
CA ILE A 474 -4.83 -0.59 -25.23
C ILE A 474 -4.27 -1.94 -25.70
N LYS A 475 -3.09 -1.95 -26.34
CA LYS A 475 -2.44 -3.18 -26.82
C LYS A 475 -1.76 -3.96 -25.70
N ALA A 476 -1.50 -3.33 -24.55
CA ALA A 476 -0.80 -3.97 -23.45
C ALA A 476 -1.66 -5.09 -22.80
N PRO A 477 -1.07 -6.25 -22.47
CA PRO A 477 -1.79 -7.33 -21.79
C PRO A 477 -2.35 -6.90 -20.43
N LEU A 478 -3.59 -7.30 -20.12
CA LEU A 478 -4.28 -7.01 -18.85
C LEU A 478 -3.41 -7.34 -17.62
N ILE A 479 -2.66 -8.44 -17.66
CA ILE A 479 -1.79 -8.85 -16.56
C ILE A 479 -0.76 -7.76 -16.17
N MET A 480 -0.28 -6.97 -17.13
CA MET A 480 0.65 -5.87 -16.82
C MET A 480 -0.03 -4.77 -16.01
N PHE A 481 -1.31 -4.48 -16.29
CA PHE A 481 -2.10 -3.54 -15.50
C PHE A 481 -2.36 -4.08 -14.10
N LYS A 482 -2.67 -5.37 -13.96
CA LYS A 482 -2.87 -6.01 -12.64
C LYS A 482 -1.60 -5.97 -11.80
N VAL A 483 -0.45 -6.24 -12.41
CA VAL A 483 0.85 -6.19 -11.71
C VAL A 483 1.22 -4.76 -11.32
N ALA A 484 1.05 -3.80 -12.22
CA ALA A 484 1.28 -2.37 -11.96
C ALA A 484 0.28 -1.77 -10.94
N SER A 485 -0.96 -2.27 -10.97
CA SER A 485 -2.10 -1.90 -10.12
C SER A 485 -2.27 -0.38 -10.01
N ILE A 486 -2.22 0.17 -8.80
CA ILE A 486 -2.51 1.58 -8.54
C ILE A 486 -1.57 2.53 -9.31
N GLN A 487 -0.35 2.11 -9.66
CA GLN A 487 0.62 2.98 -10.32
C GLN A 487 0.18 3.38 -11.73
N ILE A 488 -0.29 2.42 -12.54
CA ILE A 488 -0.73 2.73 -13.91
C ILE A 488 -2.04 3.53 -13.89
N VAL A 489 -2.95 3.21 -12.96
CA VAL A 489 -4.19 3.98 -12.76
C VAL A 489 -3.87 5.44 -12.44
N HIS A 490 -2.91 5.68 -11.54
CA HIS A 490 -2.48 7.03 -11.22
C HIS A 490 -1.75 7.74 -12.36
N GLN A 491 -0.94 7.03 -13.15
CA GLN A 491 -0.33 7.60 -14.35
C GLN A 491 -1.40 8.04 -15.36
N LEU A 492 -2.41 7.21 -15.62
CA LEU A 492 -3.53 7.53 -16.51
C LEU A 492 -4.36 8.71 -15.99
N LEU A 493 -4.63 8.76 -14.68
CA LEU A 493 -5.27 9.89 -14.03
C LEU A 493 -4.45 11.19 -14.20
N GLY A 494 -3.13 11.09 -14.02
CA GLY A 494 -2.19 12.20 -14.25
C GLY A 494 -2.25 12.71 -15.70
N VAL A 495 -2.29 11.82 -16.69
CA VAL A 495 -2.47 12.18 -18.10
C VAL A 495 -3.79 12.91 -18.33
N GLY A 496 -4.89 12.48 -17.70
CA GLY A 496 -6.17 13.19 -17.76
C GLY A 496 -6.06 14.65 -17.27
N HIS A 497 -5.43 14.88 -16.13
CA HIS A 497 -5.18 16.23 -15.61
C HIS A 497 -4.31 17.08 -16.53
N MET A 498 -3.30 16.47 -17.14
CA MET A 498 -2.41 17.11 -18.12
C MET A 498 -3.17 17.54 -19.37
N LEU A 499 -4.04 16.69 -19.91
CA LEU A 499 -4.88 17.01 -21.07
C LEU A 499 -5.85 18.15 -20.80
N ARG A 500 -6.47 18.18 -19.60
CA ARG A 500 -7.30 19.30 -19.18
C ARG A 500 -6.52 20.61 -19.06
N ASN A 501 -5.27 20.55 -18.63
CA ASN A 501 -4.44 21.75 -18.57
C ASN A 501 -4.09 22.25 -19.98
N ALA A 502 -3.72 21.35 -20.90
CA ALA A 502 -3.45 21.68 -22.30
C ALA A 502 -4.68 22.23 -23.03
N SER A 503 -5.89 21.75 -22.71
CA SER A 503 -7.14 22.21 -23.35
C SER A 503 -7.48 23.67 -23.08
N ARG A 504 -6.83 24.30 -22.10
CA ARG A 504 -6.98 25.74 -21.80
C ARG A 504 -6.12 26.63 -22.69
N TYR A 505 -5.17 26.06 -23.42
CA TYR A 505 -4.32 26.81 -24.34
C TYR A 505 -5.11 27.24 -25.58
N GLU A 506 -4.59 28.21 -26.31
CA GLU A 506 -5.11 28.63 -27.63
C GLU A 506 -6.63 28.90 -27.63
N HIS A 507 -7.12 29.58 -26.57
CA HIS A 507 -8.53 29.91 -26.39
C HIS A 507 -9.50 28.72 -26.36
N GLY A 508 -9.01 27.49 -26.15
CA GLY A 508 -9.86 26.31 -25.97
C GLY A 508 -10.26 25.59 -27.25
N VAL A 509 -9.56 25.81 -28.37
CA VAL A 509 -9.80 25.11 -29.65
C VAL A 509 -9.80 23.58 -29.48
N TYR A 510 -8.95 23.06 -28.59
CA TYR A 510 -8.79 21.62 -28.34
C TYR A 510 -9.65 21.08 -27.20
N ARG A 511 -10.63 21.83 -26.65
CA ARG A 511 -11.48 21.34 -25.54
C ARG A 511 -12.26 20.08 -25.89
N THR A 512 -12.84 20.03 -27.08
CA THR A 512 -13.61 18.86 -27.55
C THR A 512 -12.72 17.62 -27.66
N GLU A 513 -11.51 17.78 -28.18
CA GLU A 513 -10.56 16.69 -28.34
C GLU A 513 -10.00 16.22 -26.99
N ALA A 514 -9.64 17.15 -26.10
CA ALA A 514 -9.23 16.84 -24.74
C ALA A 514 -10.34 16.08 -23.99
N LYS A 515 -11.59 16.53 -24.11
CA LYS A 515 -12.74 15.86 -23.51
C LYS A 515 -12.88 14.43 -24.05
N ARG A 516 -12.78 14.23 -25.36
CA ARG A 516 -12.80 12.90 -26.00
C ARG A 516 -11.74 11.97 -25.40
N LEU A 517 -10.50 12.44 -25.29
CA LEU A 517 -9.39 11.66 -24.75
C LEU A 517 -9.52 11.38 -23.24
N ILE A 518 -9.98 12.36 -22.45
CA ILE A 518 -10.19 12.18 -21.00
C ILE A 518 -11.35 11.21 -20.74
N THR A 519 -12.46 11.30 -21.49
CA THR A 519 -13.56 10.32 -21.40
C THR A 519 -13.06 8.92 -21.75
N PHE A 520 -12.26 8.79 -22.81
CA PHE A 520 -11.68 7.51 -23.19
C PHE A 520 -10.76 6.92 -22.09
N LEU A 521 -9.94 7.76 -21.43
CA LEU A 521 -9.16 7.35 -20.26
C LEU A 521 -10.07 6.88 -19.12
N GLY A 522 -11.15 7.61 -18.85
CA GLY A 522 -12.14 7.25 -17.84
C GLY A 522 -12.76 5.87 -18.10
N ASP A 523 -13.18 5.61 -19.33
CA ASP A 523 -13.76 4.33 -19.74
C ASP A 523 -12.74 3.18 -19.65
N LEU A 524 -11.49 3.42 -20.09
CA LEU A 524 -10.41 2.45 -19.99
C LEU A 524 -10.13 2.07 -18.53
N VAL A 525 -10.02 3.06 -17.64
CA VAL A 525 -9.78 2.83 -16.22
C VAL A 525 -10.99 2.15 -15.57
N LYS A 526 -12.21 2.52 -15.96
CA LYS A 526 -13.44 1.87 -15.46
C LYS A 526 -13.49 0.39 -15.81
N ASN A 527 -13.03 0.00 -16.99
CA ASN A 527 -12.94 -1.41 -17.38
C ASN A 527 -11.98 -2.23 -16.49
N LEU A 528 -11.10 -1.57 -15.72
CA LEU A 528 -10.18 -2.21 -14.78
C LEU A 528 -10.75 -2.30 -13.35
N GLU A 529 -11.95 -1.79 -13.06
CA GLU A 529 -12.55 -1.76 -11.71
C GLU A 529 -12.64 -3.16 -11.07
N HIS A 530 -12.96 -4.18 -11.85
CA HIS A 530 -13.08 -5.55 -11.34
C HIS A 530 -11.74 -6.17 -10.96
N ASP A 531 -10.63 -5.70 -11.56
CA ASP A 531 -9.29 -6.22 -11.32
C ASP A 531 -8.46 -5.35 -10.37
N ILE A 532 -8.77 -4.05 -10.32
CA ILE A 532 -8.05 -3.03 -9.54
C ILE A 532 -9.09 -2.17 -8.80
N PRO A 533 -9.31 -2.40 -7.49
CA PRO A 533 -10.36 -1.71 -6.74
C PRO A 533 -10.26 -0.17 -6.78
N SER A 534 -9.04 0.38 -6.82
CA SER A 534 -8.81 1.83 -6.90
C SER A 534 -9.16 2.45 -8.27
N ALA A 535 -9.41 1.63 -9.30
CA ALA A 535 -9.72 2.12 -10.63
C ALA A 535 -11.12 2.75 -10.70
N ALA A 536 -12.08 2.29 -9.90
CA ALA A 536 -13.43 2.89 -9.85
C ALA A 536 -13.38 4.39 -9.51
N GLU A 537 -12.71 4.73 -8.41
CA GLU A 537 -12.56 6.11 -7.93
C GLU A 537 -11.79 6.98 -8.94
N ALA A 538 -10.72 6.42 -9.54
CA ALA A 538 -9.94 7.15 -10.54
C ALA A 538 -10.73 7.39 -11.84
N ALA A 539 -11.54 6.42 -12.27
CA ALA A 539 -12.40 6.55 -13.44
C ALA A 539 -13.48 7.62 -13.23
N GLU A 540 -14.13 7.63 -12.06
CA GLU A 540 -15.11 8.66 -11.70
C GLU A 540 -14.49 10.06 -11.76
N ARG A 541 -13.30 10.24 -11.16
CA ARG A 541 -12.55 11.51 -11.23
C ARG A 541 -12.21 11.93 -12.66
N LEU A 542 -11.86 10.99 -13.53
CA LEU A 542 -11.58 11.28 -14.94
C LEU A 542 -12.85 11.72 -15.69
N LEU A 543 -13.99 11.08 -15.43
CA LEU A 543 -15.26 11.45 -16.05
C LEU A 543 -15.73 12.83 -15.58
N GLU A 544 -15.65 13.13 -14.29
CA GLU A 544 -15.88 14.48 -13.75
C GLU A 544 -14.95 15.51 -14.38
N LEU A 545 -13.68 15.15 -14.58
CA LEU A 545 -12.68 16.00 -15.22
C LEU A 545 -13.04 16.31 -16.68
N ALA A 546 -13.56 15.33 -17.42
CA ALA A 546 -14.03 15.48 -18.79
C ALA A 546 -15.24 16.42 -18.88
N GLU A 547 -16.19 16.30 -17.95
CA GLU A 547 -17.34 17.20 -17.84
C GLU A 547 -16.91 18.64 -17.51
N ALA A 548 -15.96 18.81 -16.59
CA ALA A 548 -15.39 20.10 -16.23
C ALA A 548 -14.45 20.71 -17.30
N THR A 549 -14.25 20.02 -18.43
CA THR A 549 -13.48 20.48 -19.60
C THR A 549 -14.40 21.03 -20.71
N SER A 550 -15.73 20.95 -20.53
CA SER A 550 -16.76 21.48 -21.45
C SER A 550 -16.74 23.02 -21.55
#